data_AF-A0A828RUX1-F1
#
_entry.id   AF-A0A828RUX1-F1
#
_cell.length_a   1.000
_cell.length_b   1.000
_cell.length_c   1.000
_cell.angle_alpha   90.00
_cell.angle_beta   90.00
_cell.angle_gamma   90.00
#
_symmetry.space_group_name_H-M   'P 1'
#
loop_
_entity.id
_entity.type
_entity.pdbx_description
1 polymer ?
#
loop_
_entity_poly.entity_id
_entity_poly.type
_entity_poly.pdbx_seq_one_letter_code
_entity_poly.pdbx_strand_id
1 'polypeptide(L)'
;MAEKKVDLKTMTRKEKKDYIWYYYKSHMMMGLFAVVLVGSLIYDVMTKDKIIFSLTLFGEAESGVQIEEIQQDLTQLVAPEATKKEKVLVQFYGLNEVETSFDEMTDLYQQKMISQIAAQELDLVIMGESDFGFYAEEKMFEALNEISGIDWNLVEETQLIKDEQTDLVYGIKMAGSQLLNRINYDTNGKVLALINNSLNKEMAVDVINQLLSE
;
A
#
# COMPACT_ATOMS: atom_id res chain seq x y z
N MET A 1 -4.63 14.17 -56.46
CA MET A 1 -5.37 13.01 -56.98
C MET A 1 -6.80 13.11 -56.47
N ALA A 2 -7.79 13.13 -57.35
CA ALA A 2 -9.19 13.30 -56.98
C ALA A 2 -9.69 12.05 -56.24
N GLU A 3 -10.12 12.22 -55.00
CA GLU A 3 -10.79 11.20 -54.20
C GLU A 3 -12.12 10.85 -54.90
N LYS A 4 -12.16 9.73 -55.63
CA LYS A 4 -13.40 9.24 -56.25
C LYS A 4 -14.34 8.88 -55.10
N LYS A 5 -15.36 9.71 -54.83
CA LYS A 5 -16.42 9.39 -53.86
C LYS A 5 -17.11 8.10 -54.29
N VAL A 6 -16.79 7.00 -53.61
CA VAL A 6 -17.41 5.70 -53.86
C VAL A 6 -18.86 5.78 -53.38
N ASP A 7 -19.81 5.61 -54.31
CA ASP A 7 -21.23 5.57 -53.97
C ASP A 7 -21.61 4.19 -53.44
N LEU A 8 -21.59 4.07 -52.10
CA LEU A 8 -21.95 2.85 -51.38
C LEU A 8 -23.41 2.41 -51.61
N LYS A 9 -24.28 3.23 -52.23
CA LYS A 9 -25.69 2.89 -52.44
C LYS A 9 -25.92 1.93 -53.61
N THR A 10 -25.04 1.92 -54.60
CA THR A 10 -25.18 1.09 -55.83
C THR A 10 -24.53 -0.29 -55.72
N MET A 11 -23.71 -0.52 -54.69
CA MET A 11 -22.98 -1.77 -54.49
C MET A 11 -23.89 -2.88 -53.93
N THR A 12 -23.63 -4.12 -54.34
CA THR A 12 -24.25 -5.31 -53.75
C THR A 12 -23.75 -5.54 -52.32
N ARG A 13 -24.50 -6.31 -51.50
CA ARG A 13 -24.12 -6.58 -50.10
C ARG A 13 -22.74 -7.22 -49.94
N LYS A 14 -22.26 -7.96 -50.94
CA LYS A 14 -20.92 -8.59 -50.94
C LYS A 14 -19.83 -7.55 -51.18
N GLU A 15 -19.98 -6.72 -52.22
CA GLU A 15 -19.02 -5.67 -52.57
C GLU A 15 -18.87 -4.62 -51.46
N LYS A 16 -19.95 -4.31 -50.73
CA LYS A 16 -19.86 -3.42 -49.55
C LYS A 16 -18.99 -3.99 -48.44
N LYS A 17 -19.07 -5.28 -48.15
CA LYS A 17 -18.24 -5.93 -47.12
C LYS A 17 -16.77 -5.96 -47.53
N ASP A 18 -16.49 -6.30 -48.78
CA ASP A 18 -15.13 -6.33 -49.31
C ASP A 18 -14.51 -4.93 -49.32
N TYR A 19 -15.28 -3.90 -49.67
CA TYR A 19 -14.82 -2.50 -49.61
C TYR A 19 -14.53 -2.04 -48.18
N ILE A 20 -15.42 -2.32 -47.22
CA ILE A 20 -15.21 -2.00 -45.81
C ILE A 20 -13.96 -2.72 -45.28
N TRP A 21 -13.80 -4.00 -45.59
CA TRP A 21 -12.63 -4.76 -45.18
C TRP A 21 -11.34 -4.24 -45.81
N TYR A 22 -11.32 -3.97 -47.12
CA TYR A 22 -10.09 -3.51 -47.78
C TYR A 22 -9.65 -2.12 -47.30
N TYR A 23 -10.59 -1.19 -47.11
CA TYR A 23 -10.27 0.20 -46.80
C TYR A 23 -10.19 0.49 -45.29
N TYR A 24 -11.00 -0.19 -44.47
CA TYR A 24 -11.13 0.11 -43.04
C TYR A 24 -10.59 -1.01 -42.13
N LYS A 25 -10.05 -2.12 -42.63
CA LYS A 25 -9.51 -3.20 -41.77
C LYS A 25 -8.54 -2.70 -40.71
N SER A 26 -7.59 -1.82 -41.07
CA SER A 26 -6.61 -1.28 -40.10
C SER A 26 -7.29 -0.44 -39.01
N HIS A 27 -8.25 0.40 -39.39
CA HIS A 27 -8.98 1.27 -38.47
C HIS A 27 -9.96 0.47 -37.60
N MET A 28 -10.56 -0.60 -38.15
CA MET A 28 -11.42 -1.53 -37.41
C MET A 28 -10.63 -2.33 -36.38
N MET A 29 -9.43 -2.80 -36.73
CA MET A 29 -8.52 -3.46 -35.78
C MET A 29 -8.05 -2.49 -34.69
N MET A 30 -7.69 -1.25 -35.05
CA MET A 30 -7.30 -0.23 -34.07
C MET A 30 -8.46 0.16 -33.16
N GLY A 31 -9.68 0.29 -33.69
CA GLY A 31 -10.88 0.56 -32.92
C GLY A 31 -11.20 -0.58 -31.95
N LEU A 32 -11.10 -1.83 -32.41
CA LEU A 32 -11.26 -3.00 -31.55
C LEU A 32 -10.20 -3.03 -30.44
N PHE A 33 -8.94 -2.76 -30.78
CA PHE A 33 -7.85 -2.68 -29.79
C PHE A 33 -8.12 -1.58 -28.75
N ALA A 34 -8.54 -0.39 -29.18
CA ALA A 34 -8.90 0.70 -28.28
C ALA A 34 -10.07 0.32 -27.35
N VAL A 35 -11.09 -0.36 -27.87
CA VAL A 35 -12.22 -0.84 -27.05
C VAL A 35 -11.77 -1.87 -26.02
N VAL A 36 -10.90 -2.81 -26.40
CA VAL A 36 -10.35 -3.80 -25.46
C VAL A 36 -9.50 -3.12 -24.38
N LEU A 37 -8.64 -2.16 -24.76
CA LEU A 37 -7.78 -1.45 -23.83
C LEU A 37 -8.59 -0.58 -22.85
N VAL A 38 -9.57 0.18 -23.34
CA VAL A 38 -10.44 0.98 -22.45
C VAL A 38 -11.29 0.06 -21.57
N GLY A 39 -11.78 -1.04 -22.13
CA GLY A 39 -12.53 -2.05 -21.38
C GLY A 39 -11.71 -2.67 -20.25
N SER A 40 -10.43 -2.98 -20.48
CA SER A 40 -9.54 -3.53 -19.45
C SER A 40 -9.22 -2.50 -18.37
N LEU A 41 -8.96 -1.23 -18.72
CA LEU A 41 -8.72 -0.19 -17.74
C LEU A 41 -9.93 0.04 -16.83
N ILE A 42 -11.14 0.09 -17.40
CA ILE A 42 -12.38 0.24 -16.62
C ILE A 42 -12.57 -0.98 -15.73
N TYR A 43 -12.37 -2.18 -16.28
CA TYR A 43 -12.48 -3.43 -15.52
C TYR A 43 -11.53 -3.42 -14.32
N ASP A 44 -10.25 -3.11 -14.53
CA ASP A 44 -9.23 -3.06 -13.49
C ASP A 44 -9.61 -2.07 -12.39
N VAL A 45 -10.01 -0.84 -12.75
CA VAL A 45 -10.45 0.17 -11.77
C VAL A 45 -11.68 -0.31 -10.98
N MET A 46 -12.62 -1.00 -11.64
CA MET A 46 -13.82 -1.50 -10.98
C MET A 46 -13.57 -2.72 -10.10
N THR A 47 -12.57 -3.55 -10.41
CA THR A 47 -12.29 -4.78 -9.67
C THR A 47 -11.17 -4.66 -8.65
N LYS A 48 -10.34 -3.61 -8.72
CA LYS A 48 -9.25 -3.41 -7.77
C LYS A 48 -9.79 -3.18 -6.37
N ASP A 49 -9.18 -3.86 -5.40
CA ASP A 49 -9.45 -3.59 -3.99
C ASP A 49 -8.99 -2.17 -3.63
N LYS A 50 -9.84 -1.45 -2.92
CA LYS A 50 -9.54 -0.17 -2.31
C LYS A 50 -8.80 -0.43 -1.00
N ILE A 51 -7.54 0.01 -0.93
CA ILE A 51 -6.79 0.00 0.31
C ILE A 51 -7.28 1.18 1.16
N ILE A 52 -7.81 0.88 2.35
CA ILE A 52 -8.30 1.91 3.28
C ILE A 52 -7.26 2.28 4.33
N PHE A 53 -6.29 1.40 4.56
CA PHE A 53 -5.22 1.59 5.53
C PHE A 53 -4.06 0.64 5.18
N SER A 54 -2.84 1.02 5.52
CA SER A 54 -1.64 0.22 5.27
C SER A 54 -0.78 0.01 6.52
N LEU A 55 -0.31 -1.22 6.67
CA LEU A 55 0.68 -1.62 7.66
C LEU A 55 1.85 -2.28 6.91
N THR A 56 3.02 -1.65 6.95
CA THR A 56 4.23 -2.16 6.30
C THR A 56 5.20 -2.70 7.34
N LEU A 57 5.60 -3.95 7.19
CA LEU A 57 6.52 -4.66 8.08
C LEU A 57 7.87 -4.83 7.38
N PHE A 58 8.95 -4.40 8.01
CA PHE A 58 10.30 -4.57 7.45
C PHE A 58 10.91 -5.87 7.98
N GLY A 59 11.48 -6.64 7.06
CA GLY A 59 11.98 -7.98 7.31
C GLY A 59 11.18 -9.02 6.53
N GLU A 60 11.48 -10.28 6.80
CA GLU A 60 10.85 -11.41 6.12
C GLU A 60 9.65 -11.92 6.92
N ALA A 61 8.55 -12.22 6.22
CA ALA A 61 7.55 -13.13 6.74
C ALA A 61 8.08 -14.55 6.59
N GLU A 62 7.91 -15.39 7.60
CA GLU A 62 8.20 -16.82 7.41
C GLU A 62 7.27 -17.43 6.34
N SER A 63 7.76 -18.45 5.64
CA SER A 63 6.98 -19.12 4.60
C SER A 63 5.73 -19.81 5.18
N GLY A 64 4.56 -19.61 4.57
CA GLY A 64 3.31 -20.27 4.97
C GLY A 64 2.42 -19.44 5.92
N VAL A 65 2.77 -18.18 6.15
CA VAL A 65 2.01 -17.23 6.95
C VAL A 65 0.71 -16.79 6.24
N GLN A 66 -0.41 -16.86 6.96
CA GLN A 66 -1.73 -16.43 6.47
C GLN A 66 -1.95 -14.92 6.69
N ILE A 67 -1.28 -14.09 5.90
CA ILE A 67 -1.39 -12.62 5.97
C ILE A 67 -2.83 -12.17 5.74
N GLU A 68 -3.59 -12.91 4.92
CA GLU A 68 -4.97 -12.62 4.60
C GLU A 68 -5.88 -12.58 5.83
N GLU A 69 -5.65 -13.45 6.83
CA GLU A 69 -6.43 -13.46 8.06
C GLU A 69 -6.20 -12.18 8.88
N ILE A 70 -4.94 -11.76 9.04
CA ILE A 70 -4.64 -10.51 9.76
C ILE A 70 -5.18 -9.29 9.02
N GLN A 71 -5.05 -9.25 7.69
CA GLN A 71 -5.64 -8.17 6.91
C GLN A 71 -7.16 -8.09 7.13
N GLN A 72 -7.85 -9.24 7.16
CA GLN A 72 -9.28 -9.29 7.40
C GLN A 72 -9.63 -8.81 8.81
N ASP A 73 -8.92 -9.29 9.84
CA ASP A 73 -9.12 -8.89 11.23
C ASP A 73 -8.93 -7.37 11.41
N LEU A 74 -7.82 -6.84 10.88
CA LEU A 74 -7.54 -5.41 10.93
C LEU A 74 -8.55 -4.60 10.13
N THR A 75 -9.03 -5.10 8.98
CA THR A 75 -10.07 -4.43 8.20
C THR A 75 -11.36 -4.34 9.00
N GLN A 76 -11.77 -5.42 9.65
CA GLN A 76 -12.97 -5.46 10.47
C GLN A 76 -12.84 -4.58 11.72
N LEU A 77 -11.63 -4.47 12.28
CA LEU A 77 -11.34 -3.57 13.40
C LEU A 77 -11.55 -2.10 13.01
N VAL A 78 -10.87 -1.62 11.98
CA VAL A 78 -10.87 -0.18 11.61
C VAL A 78 -12.08 0.25 10.79
N ALA A 79 -12.73 -0.70 10.12
CA ALA A 79 -13.89 -0.47 9.28
C ALA A 79 -14.86 -1.66 9.35
N PRO A 80 -15.64 -1.80 10.44
CA PRO A 80 -16.60 -2.90 10.60
C PRO A 80 -17.64 -3.01 9.48
N GLU A 81 -17.96 -1.89 8.84
CA GLU A 81 -18.91 -1.78 7.71
C GLU A 81 -18.23 -1.86 6.33
N ALA A 82 -16.94 -2.23 6.29
CA ALA A 82 -16.17 -2.31 5.04
C ALA A 82 -16.84 -3.25 4.04
N THR A 83 -16.85 -2.83 2.77
CA THR A 83 -17.29 -3.70 1.68
C THR A 83 -16.24 -4.78 1.39
N LYS A 84 -16.61 -5.85 0.67
CA LYS A 84 -15.65 -6.89 0.23
C LYS A 84 -14.47 -6.39 -0.60
N LYS A 85 -14.52 -5.15 -1.08
CA LYS A 85 -13.46 -4.52 -1.88
C LYS A 85 -12.61 -3.56 -1.07
N GLU A 86 -12.94 -3.31 0.19
CA GLU A 86 -12.15 -2.45 1.07
C GLU A 86 -11.33 -3.33 2.00
N LYS A 87 -10.03 -3.04 2.10
CA LYS A 87 -9.14 -3.81 2.96
C LYS A 87 -8.00 -2.99 3.54
N VAL A 88 -7.57 -3.39 4.71
CA VAL A 88 -6.23 -3.09 5.24
C VAL A 88 -5.22 -3.89 4.43
N LEU A 89 -4.17 -3.24 3.96
CA LEU A 89 -3.02 -3.89 3.33
C LEU A 89 -1.94 -4.13 4.38
N VAL A 90 -1.57 -5.38 4.60
CA VAL A 90 -0.38 -5.76 5.37
C VAL A 90 0.65 -6.26 4.37
N GLN A 91 1.80 -5.61 4.30
CA GLN A 91 2.85 -5.93 3.33
C GLN A 91 4.23 -5.99 3.99
N PHE A 92 5.12 -6.78 3.39
CA PHE A 92 6.48 -6.97 3.87
C PHE A 92 7.50 -6.34 2.92
N TYR A 93 8.45 -5.60 3.48
CA TYR A 93 9.63 -5.11 2.78
C TYR A 93 10.84 -5.91 3.25
N GLY A 94 11.35 -6.77 2.36
CA GLY A 94 12.57 -7.54 2.58
C GLY A 94 13.79 -6.61 2.49
N LEU A 95 14.00 -5.82 3.53
CA LEU A 95 15.12 -4.91 3.66
C LEU A 95 16.22 -5.54 4.52
N ASN A 96 17.44 -5.48 4.01
CA ASN A 96 18.63 -5.45 4.85
C ASN A 96 18.81 -4.00 5.32
N GLU A 97 19.35 -3.79 6.52
CA GLU A 97 19.53 -2.46 7.14
C GLU A 97 19.91 -1.38 6.11
N VAL A 98 19.12 -0.31 6.03
CA VAL A 98 19.20 0.72 4.98
C VAL A 98 20.55 1.43 4.98
N GLU A 99 21.17 1.60 6.15
CA GLU A 99 22.43 2.33 6.31
C GLU A 99 23.66 1.55 5.77
N THR A 100 23.60 0.21 5.78
CA THR A 100 24.78 -0.64 5.51
C THR A 100 24.67 -1.45 4.23
N SER A 101 23.49 -1.51 3.61
CA SER A 101 23.26 -2.33 2.42
C SER A 101 23.40 -1.54 1.12
N PHE A 102 24.48 -1.81 0.38
CA PHE A 102 24.64 -1.41 -1.03
C PHE A 102 23.97 -2.42 -1.98
N ASP A 103 22.77 -2.89 -1.63
CA ASP A 103 22.03 -3.87 -2.41
C ASP A 103 20.96 -3.19 -3.26
N GLU A 104 20.87 -3.54 -4.54
CA GLU A 104 19.87 -3.01 -5.48
C GLU A 104 18.44 -3.25 -4.98
N MET A 105 18.23 -4.32 -4.18
CA MET A 105 16.95 -4.61 -3.56
C MET A 105 16.59 -3.62 -2.44
N THR A 106 17.57 -3.16 -1.65
CA THR A 106 17.37 -2.12 -0.63
C THR A 106 16.93 -0.81 -1.27
N ASP A 107 17.65 -0.37 -2.31
CA ASP A 107 17.33 0.85 -3.06
C ASP A 107 15.90 0.81 -3.63
N LEU A 108 15.48 -0.34 -4.15
CA LEU A 108 14.12 -0.52 -4.69
C LEU A 108 13.04 -0.35 -3.61
N TYR A 109 13.21 -0.97 -2.45
CA TYR A 109 12.24 -0.86 -1.35
C TYR A 109 12.22 0.54 -0.75
N GLN A 110 13.37 1.21 -0.63
CA GLN A 110 13.44 2.60 -0.21
C GLN A 110 12.70 3.53 -1.18
N GLN A 111 12.94 3.39 -2.49
CA GLN A 111 12.21 4.16 -3.51
C GLN A 111 10.70 3.89 -3.46
N LYS A 112 10.32 2.62 -3.24
CA LYS A 112 8.91 2.25 -3.10
C LYS A 112 8.27 2.88 -1.87
N MET A 113 8.94 2.86 -0.71
CA MET A 113 8.48 3.50 0.51
C MET A 113 8.29 5.01 0.30
N ILE A 114 9.31 5.70 -0.21
CA ILE A 114 9.24 7.15 -0.47
C ILE A 114 8.09 7.47 -1.44
N SER A 115 7.92 6.67 -2.50
CA SER A 115 6.83 6.84 -3.45
C SER A 115 5.45 6.68 -2.79
N GLN A 116 5.26 5.68 -1.93
CA GLN A 116 3.99 5.46 -1.24
C GLN A 116 3.69 6.53 -0.20
N ILE A 117 4.70 7.00 0.52
CA ILE A 117 4.57 8.14 1.44
C ILE A 117 4.18 9.40 0.66
N ALA A 118 4.85 9.70 -0.45
CA ALA A 118 4.49 10.84 -1.29
C ALA A 118 3.06 10.73 -1.86
N ALA A 119 2.59 9.52 -2.13
CA ALA A 119 1.22 9.23 -2.56
C ALA A 119 0.20 9.15 -1.40
N GLN A 120 0.63 9.28 -0.14
CA GLN A 120 -0.19 9.12 1.06
C GLN A 120 -0.86 7.74 1.16
N GLU A 121 -0.19 6.72 0.61
CA GLU A 121 -0.63 5.32 0.61
C GLU A 121 -0.03 4.51 1.76
N LEU A 122 0.89 5.12 2.54
CA LEU A 122 1.60 4.48 3.65
C LEU A 122 1.18 5.13 4.98
N ASP A 123 0.75 4.32 5.95
CA ASP A 123 0.20 4.79 7.22
C ASP A 123 1.09 4.36 8.39
N LEU A 124 1.13 3.06 8.71
CA LEU A 124 1.97 2.50 9.76
C LEU A 124 3.13 1.70 9.18
N VAL A 125 4.26 1.81 9.86
CA VAL A 125 5.46 1.02 9.59
C VAL A 125 5.94 0.35 10.86
N ILE A 126 6.49 -0.84 10.71
CA ILE A 126 7.24 -1.53 11.75
C ILE A 126 8.60 -1.90 11.16
N MET A 127 9.67 -1.34 11.70
CA MET A 127 11.01 -1.47 11.14
C MET A 127 12.10 -1.65 12.19
N GLY A 128 13.32 -1.98 11.75
CA GLY A 128 14.46 -2.08 12.67
C GLY A 128 14.79 -0.73 13.32
N GLU A 129 15.38 -0.75 14.51
CA GLU A 129 15.77 0.48 15.23
C GLU A 129 16.71 1.38 14.39
N SER A 130 17.63 0.81 13.60
CA SER A 130 18.52 1.55 12.70
C SER A 130 17.76 2.27 11.58
N ASP A 131 16.89 1.54 10.87
CA ASP A 131 16.04 2.13 9.82
C ASP A 131 15.11 3.21 10.39
N PHE A 132 14.54 2.97 11.58
CA PHE A 132 13.72 3.95 12.27
C PHE A 132 14.52 5.23 12.54
N GLY A 133 15.74 5.11 13.08
CA GLY A 133 16.60 6.26 13.33
C GLY A 133 16.84 7.10 12.08
N PHE A 134 17.20 6.45 10.97
CA PHE A 134 17.42 7.11 9.68
C PHE A 134 16.19 7.91 9.21
N TYR A 135 14.99 7.30 9.22
CA TYR A 135 13.78 7.97 8.74
C TYR A 135 13.21 9.00 9.75
N ALA A 136 13.49 8.84 11.04
CA ALA A 136 13.13 9.81 12.07
C ALA A 136 13.93 11.11 11.91
N GLU A 137 15.23 11.03 11.57
CA GLU A 137 16.06 12.20 11.26
C GLU A 137 15.51 12.99 10.05
N GLU A 138 14.98 12.28 9.05
CA GLU A 138 14.29 12.86 7.89
C GLU A 138 12.85 13.35 8.20
N LYS A 139 12.45 13.31 9.48
CA LYS A 139 11.15 13.79 10.00
C LYS A 139 9.96 13.11 9.33
N MET A 140 10.10 11.84 8.97
CA MET A 140 9.07 11.09 8.24
C MET A 140 7.95 10.57 9.14
N PHE A 141 8.10 10.68 10.46
CA PHE A 141 7.16 10.16 11.44
C PHE A 141 6.39 11.24 12.20
N GLU A 142 5.15 10.93 12.52
CA GLU A 142 4.29 11.72 13.39
C GLU A 142 4.65 11.49 14.86
N ALA A 143 4.53 12.53 15.68
CA ALA A 143 4.59 12.37 17.13
C ALA A 143 3.32 11.68 17.65
N LEU A 144 3.45 10.43 18.06
CA LEU A 144 2.35 9.58 18.52
C LEU A 144 1.65 10.18 19.75
N ASN A 145 2.38 10.84 20.66
CA ASN A 145 1.81 11.47 21.85
C ASN A 145 1.02 12.77 21.56
N GLU A 146 1.05 13.29 20.33
CA GLU A 146 0.18 14.38 19.90
C GLU A 146 -1.16 13.87 19.33
N ILE A 147 -1.31 12.55 19.16
CA ILE A 147 -2.51 11.91 18.61
C ILE A 147 -3.40 11.43 19.75
N SER A 148 -4.67 11.84 19.73
CA SER A 148 -5.65 11.39 20.71
C SER A 148 -6.07 9.94 20.46
N GLY A 149 -6.23 9.16 21.53
CA GLY A 149 -6.87 7.84 21.50
C GLY A 149 -5.93 6.65 21.63
N ILE A 150 -4.61 6.86 21.56
CA ILE A 150 -3.63 5.82 21.88
C ILE A 150 -3.73 5.49 23.38
N ASP A 151 -3.86 4.21 23.72
CA ASP A 151 -3.90 3.74 25.10
C ASP A 151 -2.48 3.56 25.65
N TRP A 152 -1.94 4.64 26.19
CA TRP A 152 -0.60 4.67 26.79
C TRP A 152 -0.45 3.78 28.03
N ASN A 153 -1.54 3.25 28.61
CA ASN A 153 -1.43 2.30 29.73
C ASN A 153 -0.92 0.92 29.29
N LEU A 154 -0.99 0.63 27.99
CA LEU A 154 -0.50 -0.61 27.38
C LEU A 154 1.00 -0.56 27.05
N VAL A 155 1.66 0.58 27.29
CA VAL A 155 3.05 0.81 26.88
C VAL A 155 3.91 1.10 28.10
N GLU A 156 4.98 0.34 28.26
CA GLU A 156 6.01 0.67 29.25
C GLU A 156 6.87 1.83 28.76
N GLU A 157 7.30 2.70 29.68
CA GLU A 157 8.20 3.83 29.37
C GLU A 157 9.48 3.38 28.63
N THR A 158 9.96 2.15 28.90
CA THR A 158 11.13 1.53 28.26
C THR A 158 10.92 1.17 26.79
N GLN A 159 9.67 1.07 26.33
CA GLN A 159 9.30 0.80 24.96
C GLN A 159 9.19 2.09 24.12
N LEU A 160 9.11 3.25 24.75
CA LEU A 160 8.95 4.52 24.06
C LEU A 160 10.27 5.00 23.46
N ILE A 161 10.22 5.45 22.20
CA ILE A 161 11.33 6.16 21.57
C ILE A 161 10.96 7.64 21.49
N LYS A 162 11.65 8.42 22.31
CA LYS A 162 11.39 9.84 22.53
C LYS A 162 12.51 10.70 21.94
N ASP A 163 12.14 11.88 21.46
CA ASP A 163 13.10 12.95 21.22
C ASP A 163 13.48 13.59 22.57
N GLU A 164 14.78 13.56 22.90
CA GLU A 164 15.28 14.01 24.21
C GLU A 164 15.05 15.51 24.49
N GLN A 165 14.86 16.33 23.45
CA GLN A 165 14.71 17.78 23.58
C GLN A 165 13.24 18.19 23.74
N THR A 166 12.34 17.47 23.08
CA THR A 166 10.93 17.83 22.97
C THR A 166 9.99 16.92 23.75
N ASP A 167 10.48 15.78 24.27
CA ASP A 167 9.68 14.74 24.94
C ASP A 167 8.56 14.17 24.03
N LEU A 168 8.67 14.38 22.72
CA LEU A 168 7.77 13.82 21.72
C LEU A 168 8.10 12.35 21.48
N VAL A 169 7.08 11.50 21.41
CA VAL A 169 7.19 10.06 21.18
C VAL A 169 6.98 9.80 19.70
N TYR A 170 8.00 9.29 19.01
CA TYR A 170 7.91 9.00 17.57
C TYR A 170 7.81 7.51 17.25
N GLY A 171 8.14 6.64 18.22
CA GLY A 171 8.06 5.21 18.01
C GLY A 171 7.80 4.42 19.29
N ILE A 172 7.29 3.20 19.11
CA ILE A 172 7.04 2.24 20.18
C ILE A 172 7.72 0.92 19.82
N LYS A 173 8.54 0.38 20.72
CA LYS A 173 9.18 -0.93 20.55
C LYS A 173 8.15 -2.05 20.60
N MET A 174 8.17 -2.90 19.59
CA MET A 174 7.13 -3.91 19.32
C MET A 174 7.41 -5.29 19.91
N ALA A 175 8.51 -5.45 20.64
CA ALA A 175 8.91 -6.73 21.22
C ALA A 175 7.76 -7.36 22.02
N GLY A 176 7.34 -8.56 21.61
CA GLY A 176 6.30 -9.33 22.28
C GLY A 176 4.88 -9.15 21.74
N SER A 177 4.65 -8.38 20.67
CA SER A 177 3.30 -8.21 20.10
C SER A 177 2.69 -9.53 19.62
N GLN A 178 1.55 -9.93 20.23
CA GLN A 178 0.88 -11.20 19.93
C GLN A 178 0.30 -11.22 18.51
N LEU A 179 -0.24 -10.10 18.04
CA LEU A 179 -0.77 -10.00 16.68
C LEU A 179 0.32 -10.28 15.63
N LEU A 180 1.52 -9.74 15.81
CA LEU A 180 2.64 -9.98 14.92
C LEU A 180 3.20 -11.41 15.05
N ASN A 181 3.14 -12.00 16.24
CA ASN A 181 3.51 -13.41 16.43
C ASN A 181 2.59 -14.38 15.68
N ARG A 182 1.30 -14.04 15.46
CA ARG A 182 0.38 -14.87 14.66
C ARG A 182 0.83 -15.03 13.21
N ILE A 183 1.63 -14.09 12.71
CA ILE A 183 2.22 -14.12 11.37
C ILE A 183 3.72 -14.45 11.39
N ASN A 184 4.22 -15.03 12.48
CA ASN A 184 5.63 -15.37 12.69
C ASN A 184 6.59 -14.21 12.37
N TYR A 185 6.18 -12.97 12.66
CA TYR A 185 7.05 -11.82 12.46
C TYR A 185 7.96 -11.63 13.68
N ASP A 186 9.27 -11.51 13.45
CA ASP A 186 10.22 -11.21 14.53
C ASP A 186 10.07 -9.76 14.98
N THR A 187 9.54 -9.60 16.19
CA THR A 187 9.27 -8.30 16.80
C THR A 187 10.46 -7.73 17.58
N ASN A 188 11.52 -8.52 17.79
CA ASN A 188 12.67 -8.07 18.56
C ASN A 188 13.45 -7.00 17.79
N GLY A 189 13.79 -5.91 18.49
CA GLY A 189 14.49 -4.77 17.86
C GLY A 189 13.66 -4.08 16.77
N LYS A 190 12.33 -4.26 16.78
CA LYS A 190 11.41 -3.57 15.87
C LYS A 190 10.70 -2.41 16.56
N VAL A 191 10.48 -1.35 15.80
CA VAL A 191 9.85 -0.11 16.21
C VAL A 191 8.67 0.17 15.29
N LEU A 192 7.50 0.39 15.89
CA LEU A 192 6.33 0.91 15.21
C LEU A 192 6.41 2.43 15.13
N ALA A 193 6.07 2.99 13.97
CA ALA A 193 5.95 4.41 13.74
C ALA A 193 4.78 4.73 12.80
N LEU A 194 4.21 5.93 12.94
CA LEU A 194 3.18 6.47 12.05
C LEU A 194 3.80 7.48 11.09
N ILE A 195 3.49 7.37 9.80
CA ILE A 195 3.94 8.34 8.81
C ILE A 195 3.25 9.69 9.03
N ASN A 196 4.05 10.77 9.02
CA ASN A 196 3.61 12.13 9.32
C ASN A 196 2.47 12.65 8.42
N ASN A 197 2.41 12.20 7.17
CA ASN A 197 1.45 12.66 6.16
C ASN A 197 0.31 11.66 5.91
N SER A 198 0.17 10.62 6.76
CA SER A 198 -0.96 9.69 6.73
C SER A 198 -2.28 10.44 6.89
N LEU A 199 -3.25 10.09 6.05
CA LEU A 199 -4.63 10.61 6.11
C LEU A 199 -5.51 9.78 7.06
N ASN A 200 -5.04 8.63 7.52
CA ASN A 200 -5.84 7.63 8.22
C ASN A 200 -5.47 7.54 9.71
N LYS A 201 -5.19 8.69 10.36
CA LYS A 201 -4.70 8.75 11.76
C LYS A 201 -5.65 8.08 12.76
N GLU A 202 -6.97 8.19 12.58
CA GLU A 202 -7.95 7.51 13.44
C GLU A 202 -7.84 5.98 13.33
N MET A 203 -7.76 5.45 12.11
CA MET A 203 -7.55 4.01 11.90
C MET A 203 -6.18 3.55 12.43
N ALA A 204 -5.16 4.41 12.33
CA ALA A 204 -3.85 4.12 12.89
C ALA A 204 -3.92 3.92 14.41
N VAL A 205 -4.69 4.73 15.12
CA VAL A 205 -4.90 4.58 16.57
C VAL A 205 -5.52 3.23 16.91
N ASP A 206 -6.55 2.81 16.19
CA ASP A 206 -7.20 1.51 16.41
C ASP A 206 -6.20 0.36 16.22
N VAL A 207 -5.41 0.41 15.14
CA VAL A 207 -4.39 -0.62 14.85
C VAL A 207 -3.25 -0.59 15.87
N ILE A 208 -2.78 0.60 16.28
CA ILE A 208 -1.77 0.74 17.34
C ILE A 208 -2.28 0.09 18.63
N ASN A 209 -3.48 0.44 19.07
CA ASN A 209 -4.06 -0.12 20.29
C ASN A 209 -4.19 -1.65 20.21
N GLN A 210 -4.59 -2.18 19.05
CA GLN A 210 -4.66 -3.62 18.82
C GLN A 210 -3.30 -4.32 18.79
N LEU A 211 -2.24 -3.64 18.32
CA LEU A 211 -0.88 -4.16 18.31
C LEU A 211 -0.24 -4.17 19.70
N LEU A 212 -0.65 -3.22 20.56
CA LEU A 212 -0.22 -3.08 21.95
C LEU A 212 -1.02 -3.96 22.91
N SER A 213 -2.28 -4.28 22.59
CA SER A 213 -3.11 -5.17 23.40
C SER A 213 -2.60 -6.61 23.33
N GLU A 214 -2.58 -7.27 24.50
CA GLU A 214 -2.23 -8.68 24.69
C GLU A 214 -3.15 -9.66 23.94
#